data_AF-A0AAF3J8K8-F1
#
_entry.id   AF-A0AAF3J8K8-F1
#
_cell.length_a   1.000
_cell.length_b   1.000
_cell.length_c   1.000
_cell.angle_alpha   90.00
_cell.angle_beta   90.00
_cell.angle_gamma   90.00
#
_symmetry.space_group_name_H-M   'P 1'
#
loop_
_entity.id
_entity.type
_entity.pdbx_description
1 polymer ?
#
loop_
_entity_poly.entity_id
_entity_poly.type
_entity_poly.pdbx_seq_one_letter_code
_entity_poly.pdbx_strand_id
1 'polypeptide(L)'
;MISNFQDKEKLLNFTNLRVCQAERFSTEKWAPCPSLRPHDPIDWPCIRAVELCNGNRDCPNGEDEEPNMCMFHSLNQGSLRQLQRDFLRFSGATPHIRNSTN
;
A
#
# COMPACT_ATOMS: atom_id res chain seq x y z
N MET A 1 17.97 -23.88 39.12
CA MET A 1 18.41 -22.50 38.79
C MET A 1 17.81 -22.18 37.44
N ILE A 2 16.63 -21.55 37.45
CA ILE A 2 15.83 -21.33 36.25
C ILE A 2 16.39 -20.08 35.56
N SER A 3 16.93 -20.28 34.36
CA SER A 3 17.40 -19.22 33.46
C SER A 3 16.27 -18.23 33.18
N ASN A 4 16.49 -16.97 33.52
CA ASN A 4 15.47 -15.93 33.48
C ASN A 4 14.90 -15.71 32.07
N PHE A 5 13.58 -15.69 32.01
CA PHE A 5 12.71 -15.64 30.84
C PHE A 5 12.69 -14.27 30.14
N GLN A 6 13.42 -13.27 30.65
CA GLN A 6 13.41 -11.88 30.18
C GLN A 6 14.35 -11.61 28.98
N ASP A 7 15.22 -12.56 28.60
CA ASP A 7 16.11 -12.39 27.45
C ASP A 7 15.49 -12.85 26.11
N LYS A 8 14.26 -13.37 26.12
CA LYS A 8 13.56 -13.77 24.88
C LYS A 8 12.69 -12.67 24.27
N GLU A 9 12.34 -11.63 25.03
CA GLU A 9 11.58 -10.48 24.51
C GLU A 9 12.42 -9.56 23.60
N LYS A 10 13.75 -9.58 23.72
CA LYS A 10 14.63 -8.85 22.79
C LYS A 10 14.74 -9.48 21.40
N LEU A 11 14.36 -10.75 21.26
CA LEU A 11 14.29 -11.45 19.97
C LEU A 11 12.88 -11.41 19.34
N LEU A 12 11.91 -10.82 20.05
CA LEU A 12 10.59 -10.43 19.52
C LEU A 12 10.49 -8.93 19.24
N ASN A 13 11.64 -8.24 19.19
CA ASN A 13 11.76 -6.88 18.63
C ASN A 13 12.55 -6.87 17.31
N PHE A 14 12.75 -8.05 16.69
CA PHE A 14 13.36 -8.19 15.37
C PHE A 14 12.34 -8.06 14.22
N THR A 15 11.06 -8.00 14.56
CA THR A 15 9.99 -7.60 13.66
C THR A 15 9.60 -6.16 13.97
N ASN A 16 10.49 -5.23 13.64
CA ASN A 16 10.14 -3.84 13.29
C ASN A 16 9.16 -3.89 12.10
N LEU A 17 7.93 -4.30 12.36
CA LEU A 17 6.89 -4.31 11.36
C LEU A 17 6.57 -2.83 11.08
N ARG A 18 7.12 -2.33 9.98
CA ARG A 18 6.77 -1.04 9.37
C ARG A 18 5.29 -1.08 9.03
N VAL A 19 4.43 -0.81 10.00
CA VAL A 19 2.99 -0.98 9.88
C VAL A 19 2.36 0.37 10.16
N CYS A 20 1.71 0.89 9.13
CA CYS A 20 0.81 2.01 9.29
C CYS A 20 -0.32 1.57 10.22
N GLN A 21 -0.51 2.29 11.33
CA GLN A 21 -1.60 2.01 12.24
C GLN A 21 -2.92 2.37 11.55
N ALA A 22 -3.60 1.38 10.98
CA ALA A 22 -4.96 1.54 10.50
C ALA A 22 -5.94 1.25 11.64
N GLU A 23 -6.95 2.09 11.82
CA GLU A 23 -8.05 1.79 12.73
C GLU A 23 -8.80 0.53 12.26
N ARG A 24 -9.19 -0.34 13.20
CA ARG A 24 -9.75 -1.69 12.94
C ARG A 24 -11.03 -1.73 12.07
N PHE A 25 -11.60 -0.58 11.73
CA PHE A 25 -12.80 -0.43 10.90
C PHE A 25 -12.59 0.40 9.63
N SER A 26 -11.37 0.83 9.33
CA SER A 26 -11.09 1.51 8.06
C SER A 26 -10.93 0.50 6.93
N THR A 27 -11.69 0.69 5.86
CA THR A 27 -11.49 0.01 4.58
C THR A 27 -10.29 0.58 3.81
N GLU A 28 -9.72 1.70 4.28
CA GLU A 28 -8.54 2.30 3.69
C GLU A 28 -7.30 1.53 4.13
N LYS A 29 -6.70 0.85 3.16
CA LYS A 29 -5.40 0.20 3.34
C LYS A 29 -4.32 1.27 3.26
N TRP A 30 -3.41 1.26 4.23
CA TRP A 30 -2.26 2.17 4.29
C TRP A 30 -0.97 1.41 3.99
N ALA A 31 -0.01 2.08 3.37
CA ALA A 31 1.29 1.55 3.02
C ALA A 31 2.40 2.47 3.58
N PRO A 32 3.43 1.91 4.23
CA PRO A 32 4.58 2.69 4.67
C PRO A 32 5.47 3.03 3.47
N CYS A 33 6.01 4.24 3.45
CA CYS A 33 7.03 4.61 2.47
C CYS A 33 8.32 3.79 2.65
N PRO A 34 9.14 3.60 1.62
CA PRO A 34 10.48 3.04 1.78
C PRO A 34 11.48 3.92 2.56
N SER A 35 11.31 5.24 2.53
CA SER A 35 12.20 6.20 3.21
C SER A 35 11.52 7.00 4.31
N LEU A 36 12.33 7.48 5.25
CA LEU A 36 11.94 8.45 6.27
C LEU A 36 11.70 9.85 5.67
N ARG A 37 11.01 10.70 6.43
CA ARG A 37 10.92 12.12 6.09
C ARG A 37 12.32 12.77 6.18
N PRO A 38 12.71 13.62 5.21
CA PRO A 38 14.02 14.29 5.21
C PRO A 38 14.28 15.17 6.44
N HIS A 39 13.22 15.68 7.06
CA HIS A 39 13.29 16.61 8.19
C HIS A 39 12.91 15.99 9.54
N ASP A 40 12.39 14.76 9.55
CA ASP A 40 11.88 14.09 10.75
C ASP A 40 12.27 12.60 10.75
N PRO A 41 13.47 12.24 11.23
CA PRO A 41 14.00 10.87 11.16
C PRO A 41 13.33 9.89 12.13
N ILE A 42 12.31 10.34 12.86
CA ILE A 42 11.55 9.54 13.83
C ILE A 42 10.21 9.10 13.21
N ASP A 43 9.67 9.86 12.26
CA ASP A 43 8.36 9.60 11.66
C ASP A 43 8.51 8.89 10.31
N TRP A 44 7.83 7.75 10.20
CA TRP A 44 7.80 6.96 8.99
C TRP A 44 6.52 7.28 8.22
N PRO A 45 6.60 7.92 7.03
CA PRO A 45 5.41 8.37 6.34
C PRO A 45 4.57 7.18 5.86
N CYS A 46 3.26 7.34 6.02
CA CYS A 46 2.26 6.39 5.57
C CYS A 46 1.37 7.07 4.54
N ILE A 47 1.19 6.41 3.42
CA ILE A 47 0.33 6.84 2.32
C ILE A 47 -0.80 5.83 2.15
N ARG A 48 -1.88 6.25 1.50
CA ARG A 48 -2.98 5.34 1.18
C ARG A 48 -2.53 4.37 0.09
N ALA A 49 -3.04 3.15 0.10
CA ALA A 49 -2.69 2.16 -0.92
C ALA A 49 -3.13 2.58 -2.34
N VAL A 50 -4.08 3.53 -2.45
CA VAL A 50 -4.50 4.14 -3.72
C VAL A 50 -3.54 5.22 -4.22
N GLU A 51 -2.65 5.69 -3.35
CA GLU A 51 -1.60 6.67 -3.66
C GLU A 51 -0.36 6.00 -4.25
N LEU A 52 -0.20 4.70 -4.07
CA LEU A 52 0.87 3.94 -4.73
C LEU A 52 0.69 3.94 -6.26
N CYS A 53 1.72 4.37 -6.99
CA CYS A 53 1.76 4.34 -8.44
C CYS A 53 0.59 5.11 -9.09
N ASN A 54 0.21 6.24 -8.50
CA ASN A 54 -0.84 7.13 -8.98
C ASN A 54 -0.29 8.24 -9.92
N GLY A 55 1.03 8.34 -10.08
CA GLY A 55 1.72 9.35 -10.88
C GLY A 55 2.12 10.61 -10.12
N ASN A 56 1.84 10.68 -8.81
CA ASN A 56 2.26 11.73 -7.89
C ASN A 56 3.28 11.16 -6.92
N ARG A 57 4.21 12.00 -6.45
CA ARG A 57 5.20 11.60 -5.45
C ARG A 57 4.61 11.83 -4.06
N ASP A 58 3.99 10.82 -3.51
CA ASP A 58 3.38 10.86 -2.17
C ASP A 58 4.38 10.48 -1.08
N CYS A 59 5.40 9.67 -1.40
CA CYS A 59 6.52 9.41 -0.50
C CYS A 59 7.64 10.47 -0.63
N PRO A 60 8.47 10.66 0.42
CA PRO A 60 9.42 11.78 0.45
C PRO A 60 10.45 11.79 -0.68
N ASN A 61 10.83 10.61 -1.16
CA ASN A 61 11.75 10.44 -2.28
C ASN A 61 11.04 10.07 -3.61
N GLY A 62 9.70 10.02 -3.63
CA GLY A 62 8.92 9.61 -4.81
C GLY A 62 9.07 8.12 -5.18
N GLU A 63 9.52 7.32 -4.22
CA GLU A 63 9.78 5.89 -4.32
C GLU A 63 8.50 5.04 -4.49
N ASP A 64 7.35 5.59 -4.13
CA ASP A 64 6.02 5.09 -4.44
C ASP A 64 5.72 5.04 -5.95
N GLU A 65 6.47 5.79 -6.76
CA GLU A 65 6.35 5.86 -8.22
C GLU A 65 7.54 5.18 -8.93
N GLU A 66 8.48 4.59 -8.19
CA GLU A 66 9.63 3.94 -8.81
C GLU A 66 9.18 2.68 -9.57
N PRO A 67 9.62 2.46 -10.84
CA PRO A 67 9.18 1.31 -11.63
C PRO A 67 9.36 -0.05 -10.94
N ASN A 68 10.44 -0.19 -10.16
CA ASN A 68 10.73 -1.42 -9.42
C ASN A 68 9.72 -1.67 -8.29
N MET A 69 9.28 -0.61 -7.62
CA MET A 69 8.25 -0.66 -6.57
C MET A 69 6.86 -0.88 -7.19
N CYS A 70 6.58 -0.20 -8.29
CA CYS A 70 5.31 -0.31 -9.00
C CYS A 70 5.11 -1.64 -9.71
N MET A 71 6.16 -2.36 -10.09
CA MET A 71 6.04 -3.63 -10.82
C MET A 71 5.09 -4.61 -10.11
N PHE A 72 5.25 -4.82 -8.80
CA PHE A 72 4.38 -5.71 -8.03
C PHE A 72 2.96 -5.15 -7.86
N HIS A 73 2.82 -3.84 -7.74
CA HIS A 73 1.52 -3.18 -7.63
C HIS A 73 0.73 -3.27 -8.95
N SER A 74 1.41 -3.04 -10.08
CA SER A 74 0.85 -3.12 -11.43
C SER A 74 0.48 -4.55 -11.82
N LEU A 75 1.21 -5.59 -11.36
CA LEU A 75 0.83 -6.99 -11.59
C LEU A 75 -0.49 -7.35 -10.88
N ASN A 76 -0.66 -6.88 -9.64
CA ASN A 76 -1.90 -7.08 -8.88
C ASN A 76 -3.05 -6.26 -9.46
N GLN A 77 -2.82 -5.00 -9.84
CA GLN A 77 -3.84 -4.16 -10.47
C GLN A 77 -4.23 -4.67 -11.86
N GLY A 78 -3.28 -5.07 -12.70
CA GLY A 78 -3.53 -5.54 -14.06
C GLY A 78 -4.37 -6.82 -14.09
N SER A 79 -4.07 -7.76 -13.20
CA SER A 79 -4.80 -9.02 -13.06
C SER A 79 -6.23 -8.80 -12.58
N LEU A 80 -6.43 -7.92 -11.59
CA LEU A 80 -7.77 -7.57 -11.09
C LEU A 80 -8.58 -6.79 -12.14
N ARG A 81 -7.96 -5.84 -12.85
CA ARG A 81 -8.62 -5.12 -13.96
C ARG A 81 -9.03 -6.07 -15.07
N GLN A 82 -8.23 -7.09 -15.38
CA GLN A 82 -8.57 -8.10 -16.35
C GLN A 82 -9.78 -8.93 -15.89
N LEU A 83 -9.76 -9.44 -14.67
CA LEU A 83 -10.89 -10.18 -14.09
C LEU A 83 -12.18 -9.35 -14.04
N GLN A 84 -12.07 -8.06 -13.71
CA GLN A 84 -13.20 -7.15 -13.68
C GLN A 84 -13.77 -6.91 -15.10
N ARG A 85 -12.91 -6.77 -16.11
CA ARG A 85 -13.33 -6.70 -17.52
C ARG A 85 -14.02 -7.98 -17.97
N ASP A 86 -13.49 -9.13 -17.60
CA ASP A 86 -14.05 -10.41 -17.98
C ASP A 86 -15.42 -10.62 -17.31
N PHE A 87 -15.56 -10.27 -16.03
CA PHE A 87 -16.84 -10.26 -15.33
C PHE A 87 -17.88 -9.32 -15.99
N LEU A 88 -17.48 -8.11 -16.41
CA LEU A 88 -18.36 -7.18 -17.13
C LEU A 88 -18.79 -7.72 -18.51
N ARG A 89 -17.90 -8.47 -19.19
CA ARG A 89 -18.24 -9.17 -20.44
C ARG A 89 -19.23 -10.32 -20.22
N PHE A 90 -19.04 -11.13 -19.17
CA PHE A 90 -19.94 -12.24 -18.86
C PHE A 90 -21.30 -11.81 -18.33
N SER A 91 -21.37 -10.70 -17.60
CA SER A 91 -22.63 -10.15 -17.06
C SER A 91 -23.45 -9.36 -18.08
N GLY A 92 -22.91 -9.11 -19.29
CA GLY A 92 -23.59 -8.31 -20.31
C GLY A 92 -23.76 -6.83 -19.93
N ALA A 93 -23.06 -6.35 -18.90
CA ALA A 93 -23.11 -4.97 -18.47
C ALA A 93 -22.27 -4.10 -19.41
N THR A 94 -22.90 -3.45 -20.39
CA THR A 94 -22.25 -2.44 -21.22
C THR A 94 -21.74 -1.29 -20.35
N PRO A 95 -20.49 -0.84 -20.50
CA PRO A 95 -19.99 0.33 -19.79
C PRO A 95 -20.87 1.53 -20.11
N HIS A 96 -21.51 2.12 -19.11
CA HIS A 96 -22.26 3.35 -19.30
C HIS A 96 -21.25 4.48 -19.46
N ILE A 97 -20.95 4.84 -20.71
CA ILE A 97 -20.22 6.08 -21.02
C ILE A 97 -21.13 7.21 -20.54
N ARG A 98 -20.80 7.83 -19.41
CA ARG A 98 -21.38 9.13 -19.04
C ARG A 98 -20.73 10.14 -19.96
N ASN A 99 -21.38 10.44 -21.08
CA ASN A 99 -21.07 11.63 -21.84
C ASN A 99 -21.32 12.83 -20.91
N SER A 100 -20.25 13.56 -20.60
CA SER A 100 -20.34 14.86 -19.94
C SER A 100 -20.94 15.83 -20.96
N THR A 101 -22.25 16.01 -20.89
CA THR A 101 -22.92 17.11 -21.56
C THR A 101 -23.06 18.26 -20.58
N ASN A 102 -22.41 19.37 -20.97
CA ASN A 102 -22.51 20.77 -20.53
C ASN A 102 -21.97 21.13 -19.15
#